data_AF-A0A520ECL8-F1
#
_entry.id   AF-A0A520ECL8-F1
#
_cell.length_a   1.000
_cell.length_b   1.000
_cell.length_c   1.000
_cell.angle_alpha   90.00
_cell.angle_beta   90.00
_cell.angle_gamma   90.00
#
_symmetry.space_group_name_H-M   'P 1'
#
loop_
_entity.id
_entity.type
_entity.pdbx_description
1 polymer ?
#
loop_
_entity_poly.entity_id
_entity_poly.type
_entity_poly.pdbx_seq_one_letter_code
_entity_poly.pdbx_strand_id
1 'polypeptide(L)'
;MKIRTILILPAAVAVFGGAGLLTPIADAAPATSIDVLPRLIDGAAAGYALSYATTDEHGRAAVARGQVYLPSGTPPPGGWPVVSWAKGTVGVGDSCAMSTALDDGA
;
A
#
# COMPACT_ATOMS: atom_id res chain seq x y z
N MET A 1 43.39 -61.90 -27.18
CA MET A 1 41.95 -61.93 -27.53
C MET A 1 41.20 -61.39 -26.32
N LYS A 2 40.59 -60.20 -26.25
CA LYS A 2 40.08 -59.24 -27.24
C LYS A 2 40.52 -57.80 -26.87
N ILE A 3 40.62 -56.98 -27.90
CA ILE A 3 41.03 -55.57 -27.95
C ILE A 3 39.77 -54.70 -28.15
N ARG A 4 39.81 -53.45 -27.67
CA ARG A 4 38.96 -52.26 -27.99
C ARG A 4 37.52 -52.31 -27.42
N THR A 5 37.01 -51.26 -26.78
CA THR A 5 36.76 -49.93 -27.36
C THR A 5 36.51 -48.89 -26.25
N ILE A 6 37.21 -47.75 -26.31
CA ILE A 6 36.84 -46.50 -25.65
C ILE A 6 35.95 -45.73 -26.63
N LEU A 7 34.83 -45.18 -26.16
CA LEU A 7 34.06 -44.16 -26.87
C LEU A 7 33.68 -43.07 -25.87
N ILE A 8 34.26 -41.89 -26.09
CA ILE A 8 34.02 -40.65 -25.35
C ILE A 8 32.79 -39.98 -25.95
N LEU A 9 31.87 -39.50 -25.11
CA LEU A 9 30.94 -38.43 -25.46
C LEU A 9 30.84 -37.46 -24.27
N PRO A 10 31.28 -36.20 -24.39
CA PRO A 10 30.90 -35.15 -23.46
C PRO A 10 29.59 -34.55 -23.98
N ALA A 11 28.48 -34.79 -23.30
CA ALA A 11 27.20 -34.20 -23.66
C ALA A 11 26.77 -33.16 -22.63
N ALA A 12 26.72 -31.92 -23.12
CA ALA A 12 25.92 -30.79 -22.69
C ALA A 12 26.24 -30.14 -21.32
N VAL A 13 26.90 -29.00 -21.44
CA VAL A 13 26.84 -27.84 -20.53
C VAL A 13 25.40 -27.61 -20.07
N ALA A 14 25.13 -27.83 -18.79
CA ALA A 14 23.89 -27.41 -18.16
C ALA A 14 24.12 -26.07 -17.46
N VAL A 15 23.70 -25.01 -18.15
CA VAL A 15 23.10 -23.77 -17.65
C VAL A 15 23.74 -23.16 -16.39
N PHE A 16 24.41 -22.03 -16.61
CA PHE A 16 24.68 -21.01 -15.58
C PHE A 16 23.39 -20.75 -14.78
N GLY A 17 23.33 -21.26 -13.56
CA GLY A 17 22.33 -20.83 -12.58
C GLY A 17 22.53 -19.35 -12.33
N GLY A 18 21.57 -18.54 -12.75
CA GLY A 18 21.55 -17.10 -12.56
C GLY A 18 21.52 -16.76 -11.07
N ALA A 19 22.71 -16.63 -10.46
CA ALA A 19 22.89 -15.99 -9.17
C ALA A 19 23.15 -14.50 -9.43
N GLY A 20 22.10 -13.76 -9.78
CA GLY A 20 22.22 -12.34 -10.07
C GLY A 20 20.86 -11.67 -10.15
N LEU A 21 20.51 -10.96 -9.08
CA LEU A 21 19.52 -9.87 -9.03
C LEU A 21 18.03 -10.29 -9.17
N LEU A 22 17.60 -11.24 -8.35
CA LEU A 22 16.21 -11.23 -7.86
C LEU A 22 16.23 -10.93 -6.36
N THR A 23 16.72 -9.76 -5.97
CA THR A 23 16.09 -9.14 -4.80
C THR A 23 14.66 -8.91 -5.25
N PRO A 24 13.63 -9.53 -4.63
CA PRO A 24 12.30 -8.97 -4.79
C PRO A 24 12.44 -7.49 -4.40
N ILE A 25 11.79 -6.61 -5.15
CA ILE A 25 11.40 -5.30 -4.65
C ILE A 25 10.54 -5.52 -3.40
N ALA A 26 11.17 -5.90 -2.29
CA ALA A 26 10.67 -5.54 -0.99
C ALA A 26 10.61 -4.01 -1.03
N ASP A 27 9.46 -3.46 -0.73
CA ASP A 27 9.22 -2.02 -0.66
C ASP A 27 8.85 -1.30 -1.97
N ALA A 28 8.00 -1.89 -2.81
CA ALA A 28 7.01 -1.04 -3.48
C ALA A 28 6.14 -0.42 -2.38
N ALA A 29 6.54 0.75 -1.88
CA ALA A 29 5.75 1.53 -0.93
C ALA A 29 4.31 1.56 -1.47
N PRO A 30 3.32 1.13 -0.68
CA PRO A 30 1.97 0.99 -1.18
C PRO A 30 1.52 2.31 -1.77
N ALA A 31 1.09 2.26 -3.03
CA ALA A 31 0.82 3.45 -3.82
C ALA A 31 -0.25 4.29 -3.11
N THR A 32 0.11 5.52 -2.77
CA THR A 32 -0.83 6.47 -2.19
C THR A 32 -1.95 6.71 -3.19
N SER A 33 -3.21 6.49 -2.79
CA SER A 33 -4.39 6.82 -3.59
C SER A 33 -5.19 7.92 -2.93
N ILE A 34 -5.84 8.75 -3.75
CA ILE A 34 -6.78 9.77 -3.30
C ILE A 34 -8.02 9.69 -4.19
N ASP A 35 -9.16 9.43 -3.57
CA ASP A 35 -10.45 9.27 -4.24
C ASP A 35 -11.44 10.31 -3.67
N VAL A 36 -12.33 10.83 -4.50
CA VAL A 36 -13.35 11.80 -4.05
C VAL A 36 -14.43 11.06 -3.27
N LEU A 37 -14.78 11.57 -2.08
CA LEU A 37 -15.84 10.99 -1.28
C LEU A 37 -17.23 11.35 -1.83
N PRO A 38 -18.15 10.38 -1.93
CA PRO A 38 -19.51 10.63 -2.42
C PRO A 38 -20.41 11.30 -1.37
N ARG A 39 -20.08 11.17 -0.07
CA ARG A 39 -20.80 11.80 1.04
C ARG A 39 -19.86 12.60 1.93
N LEU A 40 -20.34 13.77 2.34
CA LEU A 40 -19.60 14.72 3.17
C LEU A 40 -20.21 14.82 4.57
N ILE A 41 -19.38 15.16 5.55
CA ILE A 41 -19.83 15.58 6.87
C ILE A 41 -20.39 17.01 6.81
N ASP A 42 -21.22 17.37 7.79
CA ASP A 42 -21.74 18.73 7.92
C ASP A 42 -20.60 19.75 8.01
N GLY A 43 -20.73 20.82 7.23
CA GLY A 43 -19.75 21.92 7.17
C GLY A 43 -18.56 21.67 6.24
N ALA A 44 -18.40 20.47 5.67
CA ALA A 44 -17.39 20.22 4.64
C ALA A 44 -17.89 20.64 3.25
N ALA A 45 -17.02 21.29 2.47
CA ALA A 45 -17.27 21.63 1.07
C ALA A 45 -16.76 20.55 0.10
N ALA A 46 -15.74 19.81 0.51
CA ALA A 46 -15.19 18.68 -0.23
C ALA A 46 -14.63 17.62 0.73
N GLY A 47 -14.53 16.39 0.26
CA GLY A 47 -14.03 15.25 1.02
C GLY A 47 -13.26 14.29 0.12
N TYR A 48 -12.19 13.71 0.66
CA TYR A 48 -11.32 12.78 -0.03
C TYR A 48 -11.02 11.57 0.85
N ALA A 49 -11.10 10.37 0.27
CA ALA A 49 -10.59 9.14 0.83
C ALA A 49 -9.13 9.00 0.43
N LEU A 50 -8.30 8.50 1.35
CA LEU A 50 -6.86 8.35 1.15
C LEU A 50 -6.45 6.94 1.53
N SER A 51 -5.63 6.29 0.71
CA SER A 51 -4.81 5.16 1.13
C SER A 51 -3.35 5.60 1.12
N TYR A 52 -2.58 5.28 2.16
CA TYR A 52 -1.19 5.71 2.28
C TYR A 52 -0.30 4.67 2.94
N ALA A 53 0.98 4.70 2.60
CA ALA A 53 2.01 3.87 3.19
C ALA A 53 2.32 4.29 4.63
N THR A 54 2.44 3.31 5.51
CA THR A 54 2.85 3.46 6.91
C THR A 54 3.62 2.22 7.36
N THR A 55 3.95 2.15 8.65
CA THR A 55 4.50 0.95 9.29
C THR A 55 3.55 0.42 10.36
N ASP A 56 3.51 -0.89 10.53
CA ASP A 56 2.79 -1.53 11.64
C ASP A 56 3.56 -1.43 12.97
N GLU A 57 2.99 -1.99 14.04
CA GLU A 57 3.57 -2.01 15.39
C GLU A 57 4.90 -2.77 15.49
N HIS A 58 5.24 -3.58 14.48
CA HIS A 58 6.48 -4.32 14.36
C HIS A 58 7.47 -3.67 13.39
N GLY A 59 7.15 -2.48 12.84
CA GLY A 59 7.99 -1.75 11.90
C GLY A 59 7.97 -2.29 10.47
N ARG A 60 7.02 -3.17 10.13
CA ARG A 60 6.86 -3.70 8.77
C ARG A 60 6.01 -2.76 7.93
N ALA A 61 6.24 -2.72 6.61
CA ALA A 61 5.44 -1.92 5.70
C ALA A 61 3.95 -2.28 5.78
N ALA A 62 3.08 -1.27 5.82
CA ALA A 62 1.65 -1.40 5.95
C ALA A 62 0.91 -0.32 5.14
N VAL A 63 -0.40 -0.53 4.96
CA VAL A 63 -1.32 0.45 4.34
C VAL A 63 -2.32 0.90 5.37
N ALA A 64 -2.45 2.21 5.54
CA ALA A 64 -3.54 2.80 6.29
C ALA A 64 -4.50 3.55 5.35
N ARG A 65 -5.76 3.68 5.79
CA ARG A 65 -6.78 4.49 5.13
C ARG A 65 -7.16 5.68 6.00
N GLY A 66 -7.52 6.77 5.36
CA GLY A 66 -7.91 8.01 6.03
C GLY A 66 -8.91 8.80 5.20
N GLN A 67 -9.40 9.89 5.79
CA GLN A 67 -10.34 10.82 5.17
C GLN A 67 -9.91 12.24 5.47
N VAL A 68 -10.00 13.13 4.47
CA VAL A 68 -9.68 14.56 4.61
C VAL A 68 -10.87 15.35 4.10
N TYR A 69 -11.29 16.35 4.88
CA TYR A 69 -12.35 17.27 4.50
C TYR A 69 -11.82 18.69 4.41
N LEU A 70 -12.28 19.43 3.42
CA LEU A 70 -11.95 20.83 3.24
C LEU A 70 -13.15 21.69 3.63
N PRO A 71 -12.94 22.79 4.36
CA PRO A 71 -14.00 23.74 4.67
C PRO A 71 -14.38 24.54 3.42
N SER A 72 -15.55 25.18 3.47
CA SER A 72 -15.96 26.17 2.47
C SER A 72 -15.04 27.39 2.47
N GLY A 73 -14.91 28.02 1.30
CA GLY A 73 -14.20 29.30 1.14
C GLY A 73 -12.80 29.17 0.56
N THR A 74 -12.08 30.28 0.54
CA THR A 74 -10.73 30.35 -0.04
C THR A 74 -9.68 30.08 1.03
N PRO A 75 -8.69 29.19 0.79
CA PRO A 75 -7.59 28.99 1.72
C PRO A 75 -6.87 30.30 2.03
N PRO A 76 -6.53 30.59 3.30
CA PRO A 76 -5.75 31.78 3.63
C PRO A 76 -4.31 31.66 3.10
N PRO A 77 -3.53 32.75 3.09
CA PRO A 77 -2.10 32.68 2.79
C PRO A 77 -1.40 31.67 3.72
N GLY A 78 -0.76 30.65 3.13
CA GLY A 78 -0.16 29.53 3.89
C GLY A 78 -1.03 28.27 4.00
N GLY A 79 -2.27 28.30 3.49
CA GLY A 79 -3.19 27.15 3.47
C GLY A 79 -4.04 27.03 4.73
N TRP A 80 -4.98 26.08 4.71
CA TRP A 80 -5.81 25.79 5.87
C TRP A 80 -4.98 25.19 7.01
N PRO A 81 -5.27 25.54 8.28
CA PRO A 81 -4.71 24.79 9.41
C PRO A 81 -5.20 23.34 9.35
N VAL A 82 -4.30 22.40 9.68
CA VAL A 82 -4.60 20.97 9.67
C VAL A 82 -4.97 20.50 11.07
N VAL A 83 -6.15 19.89 11.20
CA VAL A 83 -6.57 19.21 12.43
C VAL A 83 -6.57 17.71 12.17
N SER A 84 -5.76 16.98 12.94
CA SER A 84 -5.79 15.51 12.95
C SER A 84 -6.70 15.05 14.08
N TRP A 85 -7.71 14.26 13.74
CA TRP A 85 -8.68 13.76 14.69
C TRP A 85 -8.87 12.25 14.53
N ALA A 86 -8.90 11.56 15.67
CA ALA A 86 -9.24 10.15 15.76
C ALA A 86 -10.51 9.98 16.58
N LYS A 87 -11.37 9.05 16.17
CA LYS A 87 -12.47 8.60 17.03
C LYS A 87 -11.92 7.71 18.15
N GLY A 88 -12.63 7.64 19.27
CA GLY A 88 -12.33 6.65 20.31
C GLY A 88 -12.40 5.21 19.78
N THR A 89 -11.80 4.29 20.52
CA THR A 89 -11.86 2.86 20.20
C THR A 89 -13.31 2.37 20.28
N VAL A 90 -13.83 1.83 19.17
CA VAL A 90 -15.18 1.25 19.11
C VAL A 90 -15.17 -0.27 18.89
N GLY A 91 -14.00 -0.87 18.66
CA GLY A 91 -13.83 -2.28 18.37
C GLY A 91 -12.47 -2.58 17.73
N VAL A 92 -12.27 -3.84 17.34
CA VAL A 92 -11.06 -4.34 16.66
C VAL A 92 -11.48 -5.07 15.38
N GLY A 93 -11.03 -4.55 14.23
CA GLY A 93 -11.36 -5.08 12.90
C GLY A 93 -11.63 -3.96 11.90
N ASP A 94 -11.52 -4.28 10.61
CA ASP A 94 -11.64 -3.28 9.52
C ASP A 94 -13.01 -2.59 9.49
N SER A 95 -14.07 -3.31 9.82
CA SER A 95 -15.43 -2.76 9.91
C SER A 95 -15.59 -1.68 10.97
N CYS A 96 -14.67 -1.63 11.95
CA CYS A 96 -14.67 -0.63 13.01
C CYS A 96 -13.89 0.64 12.64
N ALA A 97 -13.25 0.70 11.46
CA ALA A 97 -12.46 1.84 11.03
C ALA A 97 -13.34 3.08 10.83
N MET A 98 -12.77 4.28 11.04
CA MET A 98 -13.49 5.53 10.75
C MET A 98 -13.80 5.67 9.25
N SER A 99 -12.93 5.12 8.40
CA SER A 99 -13.03 5.26 6.94
C SER A 99 -14.17 4.46 6.31
N THR A 100 -14.66 3.40 6.94
CA THR A 100 -15.75 2.58 6.37
C THR A 100 -17.09 3.31 6.40
N ALA A 101 -17.28 4.28 7.29
CA ALA A 101 -18.57 4.98 7.46
C ALA A 101 -19.01 5.79 6.22
N LEU A 102 -18.13 6.02 5.25
CA LEU A 102 -18.43 6.75 4.01
C LEU A 102 -18.46 5.88 2.75
N ASP A 103 -18.05 4.61 2.87
CA ASP A 103 -18.12 3.63 1.80
C ASP A 103 -19.53 3.03 1.81
N ASP A 104 -20.46 3.61 1.03
CA ASP A 104 -21.80 3.09 0.69
C ASP A 104 -22.73 2.59 1.81
N GLY A 105 -22.39 2.75 3.09
CA GLY A 105 -23.23 2.40 4.23
C GLY A 105 -23.29 0.90 4.55
N ALA A 106 -22.14 0.25 4.74
CA ALA A 106 -22.08 -0.98 5.52
C ALA A 106 -22.27 -0.71 7.02
#